data_AF-A0A653C2Q9-F1
#
_entry.id   AF-A0A653C2Q9-F1
#
_cell.length_a   1.000
_cell.length_b   1.000
_cell.length_c   1.000
_cell.angle_alpha   90.00
_cell.angle_beta   90.00
_cell.angle_gamma   90.00
#
_symmetry.space_group_name_H-M   'P 1'
#
loop_
_entity.id
_entity.type
_entity.pdbx_description
1 polymer ?
#
loop_
_entity_poly.entity_id
_entity_poly.type
_entity_poly.pdbx_seq_one_letter_code
_entity_poly.pdbx_strand_id
1 'polypeptide(L)'
;MAEKLEDLTLPNASVQKIIKEALPDNTNVGKDARLALSRAASVFVLYVTSQASNEAQKVNRKTLTKEDVINALKDLEFENFIEPLQTALEEYKNAKAKKVANKSTEGATENSEGEEEDAEANEDGTED
;
A
#
# COMPACT_ATOMS: atom_id res chain seq x y z
N MET A 1 14.57 1.72 -12.15
CA MET A 1 14.49 2.27 -10.78
C MET A 1 14.76 3.77 -10.88
N ALA A 2 14.15 4.60 -10.03
CA ALA A 2 14.52 6.01 -9.96
C ALA A 2 16.04 6.10 -9.73
N GLU A 3 16.76 6.75 -10.63
CA GLU A 3 18.21 6.86 -10.53
C GLU A 3 18.62 8.12 -9.75
N LYS A 4 17.71 9.10 -9.65
CA LYS A 4 17.95 10.36 -8.97
C LYS A 4 16.82 10.74 -8.03
N LEU A 5 17.13 11.52 -7.00
CA LEU A 5 16.13 11.99 -6.03
C LEU A 5 15.05 12.86 -6.70
N GLU A 6 15.41 13.51 -7.81
CA GLU A 6 14.48 14.30 -8.63
C GLU A 6 13.44 13.44 -9.37
N ASP A 7 13.66 12.13 -9.51
CA ASP A 7 12.69 11.20 -10.10
C ASP A 7 11.65 10.72 -9.08
N LEU A 8 11.90 10.97 -7.78
CA LEU A 8 11.05 10.55 -6.66
C LEU A 8 10.09 11.67 -6.23
N THR A 9 9.43 12.33 -7.17
CA THR A 9 8.50 13.43 -6.85
C THR A 9 7.10 12.92 -6.54
N LEU A 10 6.54 13.38 -5.42
CA LEU A 10 5.12 13.18 -5.11
C LEU A 10 4.24 14.17 -5.91
N PRO A 11 2.98 13.82 -6.21
CA PRO A 11 2.06 14.73 -6.88
C PRO A 11 1.86 16.02 -6.08
N ASN A 12 2.18 17.16 -6.69
CA ASN A 12 2.14 18.48 -6.03
C ASN A 12 0.75 18.80 -5.44
N ALA A 13 -0.33 18.40 -6.10
CA ALA A 13 -1.69 18.63 -5.61
C ALA A 13 -1.95 17.88 -4.29
N SER A 14 -1.50 16.63 -4.19
CA SER A 14 -1.66 15.81 -2.98
C SER A 14 -0.86 16.39 -1.81
N VAL A 15 0.40 16.75 -2.06
CA VAL A 15 1.26 17.39 -1.05
C VAL A 15 0.64 18.72 -0.58
N GLN A 16 0.17 19.55 -1.51
CA GLN A 16 -0.46 20.83 -1.18
C GLN A 16 -1.73 20.64 -0.33
N LYS A 17 -2.55 19.64 -0.64
CA LYS A 17 -3.76 19.33 0.12
C LYS A 17 -3.42 18.98 1.58
N ILE A 18 -2.48 18.06 1.78
CA ILE A 18 -2.05 17.62 3.12
C ILE A 18 -1.46 18.79 3.93
N ILE A 19 -0.63 19.64 3.30
CA ILE A 19 -0.07 20.82 3.97
C ILE A 19 -1.18 21.76 4.44
N LYS A 20 -2.21 21.97 3.62
CA LYS A 20 -3.32 22.86 3.96
C LYS A 20 -4.20 22.29 5.07
N GLU A 21 -4.42 20.98 5.09
CA GLU A 21 -5.17 20.29 6.16
C GLU A 21 -4.49 20.41 7.53
N ALA A 22 -3.16 20.57 7.55
CA ALA A 22 -2.38 20.76 8.78
C ALA A 22 -2.30 22.22 9.25
N LEU A 23 -2.91 23.17 8.54
CA LEU A 23 -2.81 24.61 8.81
C LEU A 23 -4.19 25.25 8.97
N PRO A 24 -4.29 26.41 9.65
CA PRO A 24 -5.54 27.16 9.71
C PRO A 24 -6.03 27.57 8.31
N ASP A 25 -7.35 27.73 8.19
CA ASP A 25 -7.99 28.22 6.97
C ASP A 25 -7.33 29.53 6.49
N ASN A 26 -7.27 29.69 5.17
CA ASN A 26 -6.67 30.86 4.50
C ASN A 26 -5.15 31.06 4.73
N THR A 27 -4.43 30.12 5.35
CA THR A 27 -2.97 30.22 5.52
C THR A 27 -2.25 30.09 4.17
N ASN A 28 -1.46 31.07 3.76
CA ASN A 28 -0.66 30.99 2.54
C ASN A 28 0.68 30.29 2.79
N VAL A 29 1.04 29.39 1.88
CA VAL A 29 2.32 28.65 1.91
C VAL A 29 3.17 29.09 0.72
N GLY A 30 4.46 29.36 0.94
CA GLY A 30 5.38 29.73 -0.13
C GLY A 30 5.63 28.58 -1.13
N LYS A 31 6.03 28.91 -2.36
CA LYS A 31 6.41 27.91 -3.38
C LYS A 31 7.58 27.05 -2.89
N ASP A 32 8.62 27.69 -2.35
CA ASP A 32 9.83 27.00 -1.88
C ASP A 32 9.54 26.10 -0.68
N ALA A 33 8.66 26.53 0.23
CA ALA A 33 8.25 25.71 1.37
C ALA A 33 7.51 24.44 0.91
N ARG A 34 6.62 24.54 -0.09
CA ARG A 34 5.96 23.36 -0.67
C ARG A 34 6.97 22.41 -1.33
N LEU A 35 7.94 22.96 -2.06
CA LEU A 35 8.97 22.15 -2.71
C LEU A 35 9.87 21.45 -1.68
N ALA A 36 10.25 22.16 -0.62
CA ALA A 36 11.02 21.61 0.48
C ALA A 36 10.28 20.45 1.17
N LEU A 37 8.98 20.63 1.46
CA LEU A 37 8.15 19.58 2.05
C LEU A 37 7.97 18.37 1.11
N SER A 38 7.79 18.61 -0.19
CA SER A 38 7.71 17.53 -1.18
C SER A 38 9.01 16.70 -1.21
N ARG A 39 10.17 17.36 -1.26
CA ARG A 39 11.48 16.69 -1.22
C ARG A 39 11.72 15.98 0.12
N ALA A 40 11.36 16.62 1.23
CA ALA A 40 11.50 16.03 2.56
C ALA A 40 10.65 14.77 2.70
N ALA A 41 9.43 14.75 2.15
CA ALA A 41 8.58 13.56 2.15
C ALA A 41 9.21 12.40 1.36
N SER A 42 9.81 12.67 0.20
CA SER A 42 10.54 11.65 -0.56
C SER A 42 11.74 11.09 0.21
N VAL A 43 12.52 11.97 0.84
CA VAL A 43 13.65 11.58 1.69
C VAL A 43 13.17 10.79 2.91
N PHE A 44 12.05 11.18 3.52
CA PHE A 44 11.46 10.47 4.65
C PHE A 44 11.11 9.02 4.30
N VAL A 45 10.47 8.80 3.13
CA VAL A 45 10.17 7.44 2.66
C VAL A 45 11.44 6.61 2.50
N LEU A 46 12.48 7.18 1.87
CA LEU A 46 13.77 6.50 1.71
C LEU A 46 14.44 6.20 3.06
N TYR A 47 14.39 7.15 3.98
CA TYR A 47 15.02 7.03 5.29
C TYR A 47 14.38 5.93 6.13
N VAL A 48 13.05 5.95 6.26
CA VAL A 48 12.30 4.91 6.98
C VAL A 48 12.48 3.55 6.30
N THR A 49 12.44 3.49 4.96
CA THR A 49 12.65 2.23 4.23
C THR A 49 14.05 1.67 4.45
N SER A 50 15.08 2.51 4.47
CA SER A 50 16.45 2.10 4.78
C SER A 50 16.56 1.54 6.20
N GLN A 51 15.97 2.22 7.18
CA GLN A 51 16.02 1.76 8.57
C GLN A 51 15.24 0.46 8.76
N ALA A 52 14.04 0.34 8.18
CA ALA A 52 13.27 -0.91 8.20
C ALA A 52 14.05 -2.05 7.51
N SER A 53 14.81 -1.75 6.46
CA SER A 53 15.66 -2.75 5.79
C SER A 53 16.75 -3.26 6.72
N ASN A 54 17.35 -2.36 7.51
CA ASN A 54 18.30 -2.75 8.55
C ASN A 54 17.65 -3.66 9.60
N GLU A 55 16.42 -3.37 10.05
CA GLU A 55 15.68 -4.23 11.00
C GLU A 55 15.46 -5.64 10.45
N ALA A 56 15.04 -5.77 9.19
CA ALA A 56 14.87 -7.07 8.54
C ALA A 56 16.20 -7.83 8.44
N GLN A 57 17.28 -7.12 8.09
CA GLN A 57 18.63 -7.69 7.96
C GLN A 57 19.21 -8.16 9.29
N LYS A 58 18.93 -7.48 10.42
CA LYS A 58 19.36 -7.92 11.77
C LYS A 58 18.90 -9.36 12.08
N VAL A 59 17.78 -9.80 11.50
CA VAL A 59 17.23 -11.15 11.65
C VAL A 59 17.37 -12.01 10.37
N ASN A 60 18.33 -11.68 9.50
CA ASN A 60 18.65 -12.39 8.25
C ASN A 60 17.46 -12.52 7.27
N ARG A 61 16.50 -11.60 7.31
CA ARG A 61 15.41 -11.54 6.32
C ARG A 61 15.74 -10.56 5.20
N LYS A 62 15.39 -10.96 3.98
CA LYS A 62 15.45 -10.11 2.77
C LYS A 62 14.13 -9.39 2.47
N THR A 63 13.05 -9.83 3.10
CA THR A 63 11.69 -9.29 2.90
C THR A 63 11.34 -8.37 4.05
N LEU A 64 10.97 -7.14 3.73
CA LEU A 64 10.41 -6.18 4.69
C LEU A 64 9.01 -6.61 5.15
N THR A 65 8.77 -6.51 6.44
CA THR A 65 7.48 -6.78 7.08
C THR A 65 6.96 -5.51 7.76
N LYS A 66 5.68 -5.53 8.18
CA LYS A 66 5.09 -4.41 8.93
C LYS A 66 5.83 -4.18 10.26
N GLU A 67 6.26 -5.24 10.94
CA GLU A 67 7.02 -5.15 12.20
C GLU A 67 8.35 -4.40 12.02
N ASP A 68 9.04 -4.58 10.89
CA ASP A 68 10.28 -3.86 10.59
C ASP A 68 10.06 -2.35 10.50
N VAL A 69 8.96 -1.95 9.85
CA VAL A 69 8.60 -0.53 9.72
C VAL A 69 8.24 0.06 11.09
N ILE A 70 7.49 -0.67 11.91
CA ILE A 70 7.13 -0.21 13.26
C ILE A 70 8.37 -0.07 14.15
N ASN A 71 9.30 -1.01 14.10
CA ASN A 71 10.54 -0.93 14.88
C ASN A 71 11.44 0.20 14.38
N ALA A 72 11.55 0.38 13.06
CA ALA A 72 12.25 1.52 12.48
C ALA A 72 11.67 2.85 12.96
N LEU A 73 10.34 3.00 13.02
CA LEU A 73 9.72 4.23 13.52
C LEU A 73 10.03 4.50 15.00
N LYS A 74 10.19 3.47 15.83
CA LYS A 74 10.63 3.63 17.24
C LYS A 74 12.09 4.08 17.30
N ASP A 75 12.96 3.41 16.56
CA ASP A 75 14.39 3.74 16.54
C ASP A 75 14.66 5.15 15.99
N LEU A 76 13.77 5.65 15.13
CA LEU A 76 13.82 7.00 14.55
C LEU A 76 13.08 8.07 15.37
N GLU A 77 12.58 7.74 16.56
CA GLU A 77 11.84 8.66 17.46
C GLU A 77 10.54 9.22 16.84
N PHE A 78 9.86 8.40 16.02
CA PHE A 78 8.55 8.68 15.42
C PHE A 78 7.43 7.81 16.03
N GLU A 79 7.49 7.53 17.33
CA GLU A 79 6.51 6.65 18.01
C GLU A 79 5.08 7.19 17.93
N ASN A 80 4.93 8.51 17.85
CA ASN A 80 3.64 9.17 17.65
C ASN A 80 2.95 8.78 16.33
N PHE A 81 3.65 8.17 15.37
CA PHE A 81 3.05 7.69 14.12
C PHE A 81 2.51 6.25 14.23
N ILE A 82 2.89 5.50 15.26
CA ILE A 82 2.62 4.06 15.36
C ILE A 82 1.12 3.78 15.52
N GLU A 83 0.46 4.43 16.48
CA GLU A 83 -0.97 4.22 16.75
C GLU A 83 -1.86 4.63 15.56
N PRO A 84 -1.67 5.82 14.93
CA PRO A 84 -2.39 6.17 13.71
C PRO A 84 -2.16 5.16 12.57
N LEU A 85 -0.93 4.68 12.39
CA LEU A 85 -0.60 3.73 11.33
C LEU A 85 -1.25 2.37 11.54
N GLN A 86 -1.30 1.88 12.78
CA GLN A 86 -2.00 0.64 13.15
C GLN A 86 -3.51 0.77 12.92
N THR A 87 -4.10 1.90 13.29
CA THR A 87 -5.52 2.19 13.05
C THR A 87 -5.84 2.14 11.55
N ALA A 88 -5.05 2.85 10.73
CA ALA A 88 -5.21 2.85 9.27
C ALA A 88 -5.03 1.45 8.65
N LEU A 89 -4.13 0.63 9.20
CA LEU A 89 -3.93 -0.75 8.74
C LEU A 89 -5.16 -1.63 9.00
N GLU A 90 -5.80 -1.51 10.17
CA GLU A 90 -7.01 -2.25 10.49
C GLU A 90 -8.20 -1.79 9.63
N GLU A 91 -8.37 -0.48 9.42
CA GLU A 91 -9.37 0.05 8.51
C GLU A 91 -9.20 -0.48 7.08
N TYR A 92 -7.96 -0.53 6.59
CA TYR A 92 -7.64 -1.10 5.28
C TYR A 92 -8.02 -2.58 5.18
N LYS A 93 -7.68 -3.39 6.18
CA LYS A 93 -8.06 -4.82 6.22
C LYS A 93 -9.59 -5.00 6.20
N ASN A 94 -10.30 -4.22 7.01
CA ASN A 94 -11.76 -4.26 7.09
C ASN A 94 -12.41 -3.86 5.77
N ALA A 95 -11.92 -2.78 5.13
CA ALA A 95 -12.40 -2.36 3.82
C ALA A 95 -12.14 -3.42 2.74
N LYS A 96 -10.98 -4.08 2.78
CA LYS A 96 -10.64 -5.16 1.85
C LYS A 96 -11.55 -6.38 2.05
N ALA A 97 -11.81 -6.78 3.29
CA ALA A 97 -12.72 -7.88 3.61
C ALA A 97 -14.15 -7.62 3.11
N LYS A 98 -14.66 -6.39 3.30
CA LYS A 98 -15.98 -5.97 2.79
C LYS A 98 -16.08 -6.02 1.26
N LYS A 99 -15.03 -5.62 0.54
CA LYS A 99 -14.99 -5.71 -0.94
C LYS A 99 -15.03 -7.16 -1.43
N VAL A 100 -14.37 -8.08 -0.74
CA VAL A 100 -14.42 -9.52 -1.07
C VAL A 100 -15.82 -10.07 -0.83
N ALA A 101 -16.43 -9.76 0.34
CA ALA A 101 -17.78 -10.20 0.66
C ALA A 101 -18.83 -9.69 -0.35
N ASN A 102 -18.73 -8.43 -0.80
CA ASN A 102 -19.67 -7.86 -1.77
C ASN A 102 -19.53 -8.48 -3.17
N LYS A 103 -18.32 -8.92 -3.54
CA LYS A 103 -18.07 -9.62 -4.81
C LYS A 103 -18.60 -11.06 -4.80
N SER A 104 -18.67 -11.68 -3.62
CA SER A 104 -19.26 -13.01 -3.43
C SER A 104 -20.79 -13.02 -3.48
N THR A 105 -21.45 -11.88 -3.22
CA THR A 105 -22.92 -11.77 -3.27
C THR A 105 -23.47 -11.42 -4.65
N GLU A 106 -22.67 -10.81 -5.54
CA GLU A 106 -23.09 -10.50 -6.93
C GLU A 106 -22.92 -11.70 -7.90
N GLY A 107 -22.23 -12.77 -7.50
CA GLY A 107 -22.02 -13.95 -8.34
C GLY A 107 -23.05 -15.07 -8.22
N ALA A 108 -24.14 -14.87 -7.46
CA ALA A 108 -25.12 -15.92 -7.16
C ALA A 108 -26.48 -15.76 -7.88
N THR A 109 -26.63 -14.81 -8.82
CA THR A 109 -27.92 -14.53 -9.49
C THR A 109 -27.94 -14.73 -11.00
N GLU A 110 -26.86 -15.23 -11.62
CA GLU A 110 -26.87 -15.63 -13.03
C GLU A 110 -26.19 -16.99 -13.20
N ASN A 111 -26.90 -18.07 -12.84
CA ASN A 111 -26.72 -19.37 -13.49
C ASN A 111 -27.94 -20.26 -13.21
N SER A 112 -29.01 -20.01 -13.97
CA SER A 112 -30.10 -20.95 -14.18
C SER A 112 -30.47 -20.84 -15.64
N GLU A 113 -30.03 -21.80 -16.45
CA GLU A 113 -30.79 -22.51 -17.49
C GLU A 113 -29.82 -23.10 -18.53
N GLY A 114 -29.83 -24.43 -18.63
CA GLY A 114 -29.20 -25.17 -19.72
C GLY A 114 -28.48 -26.45 -19.28
N GLU A 115 -29.16 -27.35 -18.59
CA GLU A 115 -28.82 -28.79 -18.63
C GLU A 115 -29.35 -29.40 -19.94
N GLU A 116 -28.58 -30.35 -20.48
CA GLU A 116 -28.91 -31.54 -21.29
C GLU A 116 -27.65 -31.87 -22.13
N GLU A 117 -26.72 -32.64 -21.58
CA GLU A 117 -26.63 -34.11 -21.67
C GLU A 117 -26.61 -34.62 -23.13
N ASP A 118 -25.48 -35.18 -23.58
CA ASP A 118 -25.44 -36.62 -23.87
C ASP A 118 -24.00 -37.14 -23.86
N ALA A 119 -23.90 -38.41 -23.52
CA ALA A 119 -22.79 -39.12 -22.95
C ALA A 119 -21.99 -39.95 -23.97
N GLU A 120 -20.91 -40.55 -23.44
CA GLU A 120 -20.27 -41.81 -23.91
C GLU A 120 -19.51 -41.75 -25.26
N ALA A 121 -18.36 -42.40 -25.47
CA ALA A 121 -17.58 -43.38 -24.73
C ALA A 121 -16.12 -43.40 -25.27
N ASN A 122 -15.19 -43.70 -24.35
CA ASN A 122 -14.02 -44.59 -24.43
C ASN A 122 -13.13 -44.77 -25.68
N GLU A 123 -11.86 -45.10 -25.35
CA GLU A 123 -10.80 -45.76 -26.14
C GLU A 123 -10.10 -44.87 -27.20
N ASP A 124 -8.81 -45.00 -27.54
CA ASP A 124 -7.62 -45.75 -27.12
C ASP A 124 -6.50 -45.27 -28.10
N GLY A 125 -5.22 -45.34 -27.68
CA GLY A 125 -4.02 -45.24 -28.54
C GLY A 125 -3.69 -43.87 -29.15
N THR A 126 -2.48 -43.51 -29.56
CA THR A 126 -1.12 -44.06 -29.49
C THR A 126 -0.20 -42.93 -29.99
N GLU A 127 1.00 -42.87 -29.42
CA GLU A 127 2.27 -42.33 -29.93
C GLU A 127 2.31 -41.69 -31.34
N ASP A 128 2.84 -40.46 -31.42
CA ASP A 128 4.15 -40.14 -32.06
C ASP A 128 4.66 -38.77 -31.54
#